data_AF-A0A4Y9IIZ5-F1
#
_entry.id   AF-A0A4Y9IIZ5-F1
#
_cell.length_a   1.000
_cell.length_b   1.000
_cell.length_c   1.000
_cell.angle_alpha   90.00
_cell.angle_beta   90.00
_cell.angle_gamma   90.00
#
_symmetry.space_group_name_H-M   'P 1'
#
loop_
_entity.id
_entity.type
_entity.pdbx_description
1 polymer ?
#
loop_
_entity_poly.entity_id
_entity_poly.type
_entity_poly.pdbx_seq_one_letter_code
_entity_poly.pdbx_strand_id
1 'polypeptide(L)'
;MKKQFAFLFFILSIFFSITSCSDKDNEIEETLSVSKSQLFFKISAEKQSFTIKSNNKWEIDKNIPSWCTVSPLSGEGDVTITVEAKENTQEVKLTTQLVIKTKTKIQKVSIQQEAAPPAPLEGYYFPLLTINTKNGTPIISKDDYMDATIKIESRDNKGVIKEKLMEADTEIKGRGNSTWGMEKKPYKLKLKESAQVLGMPKNKHWVLLANYSDKTLMRNELAFEISRRMGFAWTPRMQYVDVVLNGEYIGNYMLGEHIRVDKNRVNIPELKATDTDITGGYLLEIDERKGEPVWFETLEAKMIFCVNTPEDMPANQKEYISNYIQNIENIIYGKNDINPVEELPKYLDMKSFIDYVLLNELSKNVDGNLRLSTFVYKNRGDDKLYFGPVWDYDIAFGNVNYDNCDMVSGWHARARAPWYQQFFSHPEFENMVKDRWNELRGNELSDANINTFIDNMAEKINVSQHYNFQKWLILDKQVWPNPIVTGSYQGEVNYLKTWIKNRLSWMDPQLK
;
A
#
# COMPACT_ATOMS: atom_id res chain seq x y z
N MET A 1 -48.91 4.34 4.05
CA MET A 1 -50.06 4.10 4.94
C MET A 1 -49.97 2.66 5.44
N LYS A 2 -49.21 2.40 6.52
CA LYS A 2 -49.67 2.24 7.91
C LYS A 2 -50.86 1.28 8.07
N LYS A 3 -50.62 0.13 8.70
CA LYS A 3 -51.53 -0.50 9.67
C LYS A 3 -50.72 -1.34 10.66
N GLN A 4 -50.70 -0.85 11.90
CA GLN A 4 -50.30 -1.56 13.11
C GLN A 4 -51.48 -2.44 13.56
N PHE A 5 -51.18 -3.58 14.20
CA PHE A 5 -52.13 -4.25 15.09
C PHE A 5 -51.38 -4.65 16.37
N ALA A 6 -51.82 -4.09 17.48
CA ALA A 6 -51.46 -4.48 18.84
C ALA A 6 -52.51 -5.48 19.35
N PHE A 7 -52.09 -6.48 20.12
CA PHE A 7 -53.01 -7.35 20.86
C PHE A 7 -52.65 -7.32 22.35
N LEU A 8 -53.58 -6.75 23.12
CA LEU A 8 -53.72 -6.87 24.57
C LEU A 8 -54.25 -8.29 24.89
N PHE A 9 -53.77 -8.92 25.97
CA PHE A 9 -54.57 -9.92 26.66
C PHE A 9 -54.60 -9.64 28.16
N PHE A 10 -55.83 -9.61 28.65
CA PHE A 10 -56.25 -9.27 30.01
C PHE A 10 -56.36 -10.54 30.85
N ILE A 11 -56.13 -10.35 32.15
CA ILE A 11 -56.14 -11.31 33.25
C ILE A 11 -57.55 -11.86 33.51
N LEU A 12 -57.66 -13.14 33.88
CA LEU A 12 -58.76 -13.60 34.74
C LEU A 12 -58.29 -14.68 35.72
N SER A 13 -58.37 -14.34 37.01
CA SER A 13 -58.07 -15.16 38.17
C SER A 13 -59.28 -16.02 38.56
N ILE A 14 -59.06 -17.29 38.94
CA ILE A 14 -59.98 -18.05 39.78
C ILE A 14 -59.19 -18.72 40.91
N PHE A 15 -59.53 -18.31 42.13
CA PHE A 15 -59.10 -18.85 43.41
C PHE A 15 -59.83 -20.17 43.69
N PHE A 16 -59.13 -21.20 44.16
CA PHE A 16 -59.70 -22.18 45.08
C PHE A 16 -58.68 -22.53 46.15
N SER A 17 -59.05 -22.22 47.38
CA SER A 17 -58.30 -22.39 48.62
C SER A 17 -58.46 -23.82 49.11
N ILE A 18 -57.35 -24.53 49.37
CA ILE A 18 -57.34 -25.68 50.28
C ILE A 18 -56.31 -25.37 51.36
N THR A 19 -56.82 -25.15 52.58
CA THR A 19 -56.05 -24.98 53.80
C THR A 19 -55.48 -26.32 54.23
N SER A 20 -54.15 -26.45 54.20
CA SER A 20 -53.41 -27.43 54.98
C SER A 20 -52.56 -26.66 55.98
N CYS A 21 -52.86 -26.81 57.26
CA CYS A 21 -51.99 -26.37 58.33
C CYS A 21 -50.81 -27.33 58.43
N SER A 22 -49.62 -26.85 58.08
CA SER A 22 -48.36 -27.36 58.63
C SER A 22 -47.63 -26.16 59.23
N ASP A 23 -47.13 -26.34 60.45
CA ASP A 23 -46.52 -25.32 61.28
C ASP A 23 -45.57 -24.40 60.51
N LYS A 24 -45.91 -23.10 60.50
CA LYS A 24 -45.00 -22.06 60.03
C LYS A 24 -44.00 -21.76 61.14
N ASP A 25 -42.95 -22.55 61.20
CA ASP A 25 -41.67 -21.96 61.59
C ASP A 25 -41.38 -20.90 60.51
N ASN A 26 -41.34 -19.63 60.91
CA ASN A 26 -40.82 -18.56 60.06
C ASN A 26 -39.31 -18.79 59.89
N GLU A 27 -38.92 -19.80 59.11
CA GLU A 27 -37.57 -19.88 58.59
C GLU A 27 -37.38 -18.68 57.66
N ILE A 28 -36.57 -17.73 58.10
CA ILE A 28 -36.19 -16.57 57.29
C ILE A 28 -35.48 -17.15 56.05
N GLU A 29 -36.10 -17.01 54.87
CA GLU A 29 -35.55 -17.55 53.63
C GLU A 29 -34.15 -16.98 53.39
N GLU A 30 -33.16 -17.85 53.20
CA GLU A 30 -31.77 -17.45 52.98
C GLU A 30 -31.66 -16.59 51.71
N THR A 31 -30.97 -15.45 51.77
CA THR A 31 -30.75 -14.56 50.63
C THR A 31 -29.27 -14.37 50.38
N LEU A 32 -28.87 -14.37 49.11
CA LEU A 32 -27.51 -14.08 48.68
C LEU A 32 -27.56 -13.44 47.28
N SER A 33 -27.11 -12.20 47.19
CA SER A 33 -26.99 -11.46 45.94
C SER A 33 -25.74 -10.58 45.93
N VAL A 34 -25.33 -10.13 44.74
CA VAL A 34 -24.18 -9.25 44.54
C VAL A 34 -24.61 -8.02 43.76
N SER A 35 -24.07 -6.85 44.11
CA SER A 35 -24.40 -5.59 43.41
C SER A 35 -23.81 -5.52 41.99
N LYS A 36 -22.79 -6.34 41.71
CA LYS A 36 -22.19 -6.51 40.39
C LYS A 36 -21.87 -7.97 40.18
N SER A 37 -22.28 -8.54 39.05
CA SER A 37 -21.90 -9.90 38.64
C SER A 37 -20.58 -9.92 37.87
N GLN A 38 -20.05 -8.74 37.48
CA GLN A 38 -18.81 -8.60 36.72
C GLN A 38 -18.03 -7.35 37.15
N LEU A 39 -16.69 -7.45 37.13
CA LEU A 39 -15.75 -6.33 37.27
C LEU A 39 -14.77 -6.35 36.09
N PHE A 40 -14.49 -5.17 35.54
CA PHE A 40 -13.57 -4.97 34.40
C PHE A 40 -12.46 -4.02 34.81
N PHE A 41 -11.23 -4.51 34.84
CA PHE A 41 -10.02 -3.77 35.23
C PHE A 41 -9.22 -3.36 34.00
N LYS A 42 -8.61 -2.19 34.05
CA LYS A 42 -7.60 -1.75 33.06
C LYS A 42 -6.31 -2.54 33.21
N ILE A 43 -5.40 -2.39 32.25
CA ILE A 43 -4.05 -2.96 32.33
C ILE A 43 -3.30 -2.54 33.59
N SER A 44 -3.40 -1.27 33.99
CA SER A 44 -2.72 -0.70 35.17
C SER A 44 -3.31 -1.24 36.47
N ALA A 45 -2.50 -1.27 37.53
CA ALA A 45 -2.98 -1.63 38.87
C ALA A 45 -4.18 -0.75 39.29
N GLU A 46 -5.26 -1.39 39.73
CA GLU A 46 -6.55 -0.73 39.99
C GLU A 46 -7.33 -1.44 41.11
N LYS A 47 -8.17 -0.68 41.83
CA LYS A 47 -9.09 -1.18 42.86
C LYS A 47 -10.54 -0.94 42.43
N GLN A 48 -11.37 -1.96 42.54
CA GLN A 48 -12.82 -1.84 42.40
C GLN A 48 -13.54 -2.55 43.53
N SER A 49 -14.83 -2.27 43.69
CA SER A 49 -15.65 -2.89 44.72
C SER A 49 -17.03 -3.30 44.20
N PHE A 50 -17.58 -4.30 44.88
CA PHE A 50 -18.97 -4.72 44.79
C PHE A 50 -19.48 -5.03 46.20
N THR A 51 -20.80 -5.12 46.37
CA THR A 51 -21.43 -5.39 47.67
C THR A 51 -22.10 -6.75 47.61
N ILE A 52 -21.79 -7.62 48.56
CA ILE A 52 -22.55 -8.83 48.85
C ILE A 52 -23.72 -8.40 49.73
N LYS A 53 -24.94 -8.82 49.38
CA LYS A 53 -26.11 -8.67 50.24
C LYS A 53 -26.61 -10.05 50.66
N SER A 54 -26.70 -10.26 51.97
CA SER A 54 -27.12 -11.53 52.53
C SER A 54 -27.70 -11.35 53.92
N ASN A 55 -28.68 -12.17 54.29
CA ASN A 55 -29.17 -12.29 55.66
C ASN A 55 -28.44 -13.37 56.48
N ASN A 56 -27.32 -13.91 55.96
CA ASN A 56 -26.55 -15.00 56.56
C ASN A 56 -25.04 -14.72 56.49
N LYS A 57 -24.25 -15.60 57.12
CA LYS A 57 -22.79 -15.65 56.96
C LYS A 57 -22.44 -16.20 55.58
N TRP A 58 -21.44 -15.59 54.95
CA TRP A 58 -20.93 -15.97 53.65
C TRP A 58 -19.39 -16.00 53.65
N GLU A 59 -18.84 -16.77 52.71
CA GLU A 59 -17.41 -16.86 52.43
C GLU A 59 -17.14 -16.79 50.93
N ILE A 60 -15.97 -16.29 50.55
CA ILE A 60 -15.45 -16.27 49.19
C ILE A 60 -14.39 -17.37 49.08
N ASP A 61 -14.50 -18.22 48.05
CA ASP A 61 -13.51 -19.26 47.79
C ASP A 61 -12.10 -18.66 47.67
N LYS A 62 -11.13 -19.30 48.33
CA LYS A 62 -9.73 -18.86 48.37
C LYS A 62 -8.95 -19.13 47.06
N ASN A 63 -9.62 -19.64 46.02
CA ASN A 63 -9.06 -19.88 44.69
C ASN A 63 -8.91 -18.57 43.91
N ILE A 64 -8.21 -17.61 44.50
CA ILE A 64 -7.97 -16.28 43.94
C ILE A 64 -6.56 -16.28 43.35
N PRO A 65 -6.40 -15.98 42.06
CA PRO A 65 -5.10 -15.97 41.42
C PRO A 65 -4.23 -14.82 41.96
N SER A 66 -2.91 -14.99 41.92
CA SER A 66 -1.92 -14.09 42.54
C SER A 66 -1.85 -12.67 41.98
N TRP A 67 -2.49 -12.43 40.83
CA TRP A 67 -2.65 -11.11 40.21
C TRP A 67 -3.81 -10.29 40.81
N CYS A 68 -4.69 -10.92 41.60
CA CYS A 68 -5.83 -10.28 42.24
C CYS A 68 -5.77 -10.50 43.77
N THR A 69 -6.13 -9.48 44.55
CA THR A 69 -6.41 -9.63 45.98
C THR A 69 -7.87 -9.24 46.26
N VAL A 70 -8.50 -9.92 47.22
CA VAL A 70 -9.91 -9.72 47.58
C VAL A 70 -10.02 -9.61 49.09
N SER A 71 -10.74 -8.61 49.58
CA SER A 71 -10.94 -8.40 51.01
C SER A 71 -12.27 -7.69 51.32
N PRO A 72 -13.01 -8.12 52.36
CA PRO A 72 -12.80 -9.32 53.17
C PRO A 72 -13.19 -10.62 52.43
N LEU A 73 -12.67 -11.77 52.87
CA LEU A 73 -12.98 -13.10 52.28
C LEU A 73 -14.16 -13.81 52.96
N SER A 74 -14.68 -13.27 54.06
CA SER A 74 -15.85 -13.78 54.76
C SER A 74 -16.53 -12.64 55.50
N GLY A 75 -17.82 -12.78 55.75
CA GLY A 75 -18.57 -11.80 56.53
C GLY A 75 -19.98 -12.27 56.83
N GLU A 76 -20.75 -11.36 57.42
CA GLU A 76 -22.14 -11.55 57.77
C GLU A 76 -22.91 -10.29 57.40
N GLY A 77 -24.12 -10.44 56.86
CA GLY A 77 -24.89 -9.30 56.40
C GLY A 77 -24.39 -8.71 55.08
N ASP A 78 -24.80 -7.47 54.82
CA ASP A 78 -24.40 -6.70 53.66
C ASP A 78 -22.99 -6.13 53.85
N VAL A 79 -22.05 -6.49 52.96
CA VAL A 79 -20.64 -6.10 53.06
C VAL A 79 -20.09 -5.72 51.70
N THR A 80 -19.31 -4.65 51.67
CA THR A 80 -18.56 -4.23 50.49
C THR A 80 -17.24 -4.96 50.41
N ILE A 81 -17.02 -5.63 49.30
CA ILE A 81 -15.81 -6.36 48.95
C ILE A 81 -14.96 -5.49 48.05
N THR A 82 -13.69 -5.35 48.41
CA THR A 82 -12.67 -4.68 47.60
C THR A 82 -11.88 -5.74 46.84
N VAL A 83 -11.72 -5.52 45.54
CA VAL A 83 -10.93 -6.34 44.62
C VAL A 83 -9.83 -5.44 44.05
N GLU A 84 -8.58 -5.81 44.26
CA GLU A 84 -7.40 -5.11 43.75
C GLU A 84 -6.69 -5.99 42.72
N ALA A 85 -6.56 -5.51 41.50
CA ALA A 85 -5.79 -6.15 40.45
C ALA A 85 -4.42 -5.48 40.33
N LYS A 86 -3.36 -6.29 40.25
CA LYS A 86 -2.01 -5.82 39.88
C LYS A 86 -1.96 -5.49 38.40
N GLU A 87 -0.93 -4.75 37.96
CA GLU A 87 -0.72 -4.51 36.54
C GLU A 87 -0.59 -5.83 35.76
N ASN A 88 -1.31 -5.96 34.64
CA ASN A 88 -1.18 -7.10 33.75
C ASN A 88 -0.05 -6.85 32.73
N THR A 89 1.06 -7.56 32.88
CA THR A 89 2.21 -7.48 31.95
C THR A 89 2.15 -8.52 30.84
N GLN A 90 1.09 -9.32 30.74
CA GLN A 90 0.96 -10.40 29.77
C GLN A 90 0.08 -9.97 28.59
N GLU A 91 0.44 -10.36 27.38
CA GLU A 91 -0.33 -10.11 26.14
C GLU A 91 -1.65 -10.92 26.06
N VAL A 92 -2.07 -11.51 27.18
CA VAL A 92 -3.32 -12.26 27.31
C VAL A 92 -4.21 -11.61 28.37
N LYS A 93 -5.52 -11.62 28.09
CA LYS A 93 -6.54 -11.14 29.01
C LYS A 93 -6.58 -12.06 30.23
N LEU A 94 -6.44 -11.49 31.42
CA LEU A 94 -6.57 -12.26 32.66
C LEU A 94 -8.04 -12.34 33.06
N THR A 95 -8.47 -13.54 33.46
CA THR A 95 -9.84 -13.76 33.92
C THR A 95 -9.85 -14.66 35.15
N THR A 96 -10.78 -14.40 36.05
CA THR A 96 -11.08 -15.29 37.19
C THR A 96 -12.54 -15.12 37.61
N GLN A 97 -13.02 -16.00 38.48
CA GLN A 97 -14.37 -15.95 39.03
C GLN A 97 -14.29 -16.09 40.54
N LEU A 98 -14.83 -15.11 41.27
CA LEU A 98 -15.06 -15.24 42.70
C LEU A 98 -16.34 -16.05 42.90
N VAL A 99 -16.25 -17.06 43.77
CA VAL A 99 -17.40 -17.88 44.17
C VAL A 99 -17.73 -17.51 45.62
N ILE A 100 -18.89 -16.90 45.81
CA ILE A 100 -19.43 -16.50 47.10
C ILE A 100 -20.42 -17.58 47.53
N LYS A 101 -20.23 -18.13 48.72
CA LYS A 101 -21.06 -19.21 49.25
C LYS A 101 -21.64 -18.84 50.59
N THR A 102 -22.89 -19.21 50.78
CA THR A 102 -23.53 -19.37 52.07
C THR A 102 -23.77 -20.86 52.29
N LYS A 103 -24.55 -21.26 53.31
CA LYS A 103 -24.83 -22.68 53.58
C LYS A 103 -25.56 -23.37 52.42
N THR A 104 -26.46 -22.66 51.74
CA THR A 104 -27.30 -23.25 50.68
C THR A 104 -27.28 -22.51 49.35
N LYS A 105 -26.75 -21.28 49.28
CA LYS A 105 -26.71 -20.48 48.05
C LYS A 105 -25.28 -20.21 47.57
N ILE A 106 -25.13 -20.04 46.26
CA ILE A 106 -23.87 -19.70 45.60
C ILE A 106 -24.12 -18.53 44.65
N GLN A 107 -23.24 -17.54 44.71
CA GLN A 107 -23.16 -16.46 43.74
C GLN A 107 -21.77 -16.38 43.13
N LYS A 108 -21.68 -15.82 41.93
CA LYS A 108 -20.44 -15.73 41.16
C LYS A 108 -20.22 -14.32 40.66
N VAL A 109 -19.01 -13.82 40.81
CA VAL A 109 -18.58 -12.54 40.25
C VAL A 109 -17.41 -12.79 39.31
N SER A 110 -17.60 -12.48 38.02
CA SER A 110 -16.51 -12.58 37.03
C SER A 110 -15.58 -11.38 37.17
N ILE A 111 -14.28 -11.61 37.13
CA ILE A 111 -13.27 -10.56 37.06
C ILE A 111 -12.53 -10.71 35.75
N GLN A 112 -12.36 -9.62 35.03
CA GLN A 112 -11.63 -9.56 33.78
C GLN A 112 -10.67 -8.37 33.80
N GLN A 113 -9.44 -8.57 33.31
CA GLN A 113 -8.45 -7.52 33.18
C GLN A 113 -7.87 -7.49 31.76
N GLU A 114 -7.74 -6.30 31.17
CA GLU A 114 -7.16 -6.09 29.85
C GLU A 114 -5.75 -6.69 29.71
N ALA A 115 -5.41 -7.14 28.50
CA ALA A 115 -4.07 -7.65 28.16
C ALA A 115 -3.06 -6.49 28.02
N ALA A 116 -1.78 -6.78 28.23
CA ALA A 116 -0.71 -5.92 27.79
C ALA A 116 -0.72 -5.76 26.26
N PRO A 117 -0.33 -4.59 25.72
CA PRO A 117 -0.10 -4.45 24.29
C PRO A 117 1.00 -5.43 23.86
N PRO A 118 0.93 -5.97 22.63
CA PRO A 118 2.02 -6.77 22.09
C PRO A 118 3.34 -6.00 22.13
N ALA A 119 4.43 -6.67 22.49
CA ALA A 119 5.75 -6.08 22.37
C ALA A 119 6.00 -5.61 20.92
N PRO A 120 6.70 -4.48 20.70
CA PRO A 120 7.12 -4.08 19.36
C PRO A 120 7.91 -5.21 18.71
N LEU A 121 7.65 -5.48 17.43
CA LEU A 121 8.42 -6.47 16.68
C LEU A 121 9.89 -6.04 16.63
N GLU A 122 10.82 -6.93 16.93
CA GLU A 122 12.23 -6.64 16.66
C GLU A 122 12.53 -6.81 15.16
N GLY A 123 13.22 -5.83 14.57
CA GLY A 123 13.61 -5.90 13.15
C GLY A 123 13.91 -4.53 12.56
N TYR A 124 13.90 -4.42 11.23
CA TYR A 124 14.16 -3.16 10.56
C TYR A 124 12.90 -2.27 10.53
N TYR A 125 12.97 -1.10 11.16
CA TYR A 125 11.94 -0.07 11.06
C TYR A 125 12.36 0.99 10.05
N PHE A 126 11.52 1.24 9.03
CA PHE A 126 11.71 2.35 8.10
C PHE A 126 11.64 3.71 8.82
N PRO A 127 12.08 4.82 8.20
CA PRO A 127 11.80 6.14 8.74
C PRO A 127 10.29 6.37 8.90
N LEU A 128 9.92 7.06 9.99
CA LEU A 128 8.54 7.48 10.24
C LEU A 128 8.32 8.84 9.58
N LEU A 129 7.38 8.91 8.65
CA LEU A 129 6.88 10.15 8.06
C LEU A 129 5.58 10.56 8.76
N THR A 130 5.64 11.63 9.55
CA THR A 130 4.44 12.26 10.11
C THR A 130 3.99 13.40 9.19
N ILE A 131 2.72 13.43 8.83
CA ILE A 131 2.08 14.46 8.00
C ILE A 131 0.94 15.06 8.82
N ASN A 132 0.93 16.39 8.96
CA ASN A 132 -0.17 17.11 9.61
C ASN A 132 -0.75 18.13 8.65
N THR A 133 -1.99 17.93 8.23
CA THR A 133 -2.72 18.94 7.46
C THR A 133 -3.25 20.04 8.39
N LYS A 134 -3.52 21.21 7.83
CA LYS A 134 -4.12 22.31 8.58
C LYS A 134 -5.41 21.86 9.30
N ASN A 135 -5.45 22.03 10.62
CA ASN A 135 -6.55 21.61 11.51
C ASN A 135 -6.91 20.11 11.45
N GLY A 136 -6.02 19.24 10.97
CA GLY A 136 -6.32 17.81 10.81
C GLY A 136 -7.33 17.51 9.70
N THR A 137 -7.50 18.42 8.73
CA THR A 137 -8.46 18.28 7.63
C THR A 137 -8.14 17.07 6.74
N PRO A 138 -9.12 16.22 6.38
CA PRO A 138 -8.88 15.09 5.50
C PRO A 138 -8.54 15.53 4.08
N ILE A 139 -7.66 14.77 3.42
CA ILE A 139 -7.26 15.01 2.03
C ILE A 139 -8.26 14.30 1.11
N ILE A 140 -9.12 15.07 0.44
CA ILE A 140 -10.24 14.54 -0.38
C ILE A 140 -10.17 14.92 -1.86
N SER A 141 -9.20 15.74 -2.27
CA SER A 141 -9.02 16.19 -3.67
C SER A 141 -7.69 15.68 -4.22
N LYS A 142 -7.68 15.31 -5.51
CA LYS A 142 -6.46 15.01 -6.29
C LYS A 142 -6.03 16.19 -7.17
N ASP A 143 -6.84 17.22 -7.23
CA ASP A 143 -6.64 18.39 -8.09
C ASP A 143 -6.09 19.55 -7.25
N ASP A 144 -6.68 19.78 -6.08
CA ASP A 144 -6.36 20.90 -5.19
C ASP A 144 -5.36 20.50 -4.11
N TYR A 145 -4.30 21.31 -4.00
CA TYR A 145 -3.35 21.23 -2.90
C TYR A 145 -3.90 21.92 -1.65
N MET A 146 -3.59 21.34 -0.48
CA MET A 146 -3.78 21.98 0.81
C MET A 146 -2.47 22.05 1.59
N ASP A 147 -2.34 23.05 2.46
CA ASP A 147 -1.16 23.19 3.32
C ASP A 147 -1.07 22.07 4.36
N ALA A 148 0.15 21.59 4.59
CA ALA A 148 0.50 20.60 5.59
C ALA A 148 1.94 20.80 6.07
N THR A 149 2.31 20.12 7.15
CA THR A 149 3.71 19.95 7.57
C THR A 149 4.11 18.49 7.49
N ILE A 150 5.37 18.24 7.20
CA ILE A 150 5.97 16.91 7.29
C ILE A 150 7.12 16.89 8.28
N LYS A 151 7.28 15.75 8.96
CA LYS A 151 8.45 15.43 9.78
C LYS A 151 8.87 14.00 9.48
N ILE A 152 10.17 13.79 9.23
CA ILE A 152 10.73 12.46 9.02
C ILE A 152 11.73 12.15 10.13
N GLU A 153 11.55 10.99 10.76
CA GLU A 153 12.34 10.55 11.90
C GLU A 153 12.90 9.13 11.67
N SER A 154 14.16 8.91 12.03
CA SER A 154 14.78 7.58 12.02
C SER A 154 14.36 6.78 13.26
N ARG A 155 14.38 5.45 13.15
CA ARG A 155 14.01 4.53 14.22
C ARG A 155 15.07 3.44 14.39
N ASP A 156 15.24 2.96 15.62
CA ASP A 156 16.04 1.77 15.89
C ASP A 156 15.26 0.48 15.59
N ASN A 157 15.87 -0.67 15.92
CA ASN A 157 15.30 -1.98 15.65
C ASN A 157 14.10 -2.36 16.54
N LYS A 158 13.67 -1.46 17.43
CA LYS A 158 12.48 -1.60 18.29
C LYS A 158 11.45 -0.51 18.01
N GLY A 159 11.65 0.26 16.94
CA GLY A 159 10.75 1.34 16.54
C GLY A 159 10.93 2.62 17.36
N VAL A 160 11.93 2.71 18.23
CA VAL A 160 12.18 3.91 19.04
C VAL A 160 12.80 4.99 18.15
N ILE A 161 12.24 6.19 18.19
CA ILE A 161 12.74 7.35 17.44
C ILE A 161 14.15 7.70 17.91
N LYS A 162 15.08 7.83 16.96
CA LYS A 162 16.50 8.15 17.23
C LYS A 162 16.86 9.58 16.85
N GLU A 163 16.43 10.03 15.68
CA GLU A 163 16.82 11.33 15.15
C GLU A 163 15.72 11.91 14.27
N LYS A 164 15.53 13.23 14.35
CA LYS A 164 14.73 13.99 13.38
C LYS A 164 15.59 14.26 12.14
N LEU A 165 15.30 13.56 11.05
CA LEU A 165 16.03 13.68 9.78
C LEU A 165 15.65 14.95 9.02
N MET A 166 14.37 15.34 9.05
CA MET A 166 13.91 16.60 8.47
C MET A 166 12.53 17.01 8.99
N GLU A 167 12.21 18.29 8.81
CA GLU A 167 10.90 18.88 9.01
C GLU A 167 10.71 20.01 8.00
N ALA A 168 9.54 20.11 7.37
CA ALA A 168 9.28 21.09 6.34
C ALA A 168 7.79 21.42 6.19
N ASP A 169 7.51 22.66 5.80
CA ASP A 169 6.20 23.04 5.28
C ASP A 169 6.04 22.49 3.85
N THR A 170 4.85 21.94 3.58
CA THR A 170 4.50 21.35 2.29
C THR A 170 3.08 21.70 1.91
N GLU A 171 2.77 21.46 0.64
CA GLU A 171 1.43 21.27 0.15
C GLU A 171 1.22 19.76 -0.09
N ILE A 172 0.01 19.26 0.12
CA ILE A 172 -0.37 17.87 -0.12
C ILE A 172 -1.68 17.78 -0.89
N LYS A 173 -1.77 16.79 -1.78
CA LYS A 173 -3.03 16.38 -2.43
C LYS A 173 -3.04 14.89 -2.72
N GLY A 174 -4.22 14.35 -3.00
CA GLY A 174 -4.39 13.01 -3.53
C GLY A 174 -3.73 12.83 -4.90
N ARG A 175 -3.50 11.59 -5.31
CA ARG A 175 -3.06 11.28 -6.68
C ARG A 175 -3.59 9.94 -7.17
N GLY A 176 -3.25 9.64 -8.41
CA GLY A 176 -3.58 8.37 -9.05
C GLY A 176 -4.99 8.36 -9.63
N ASN A 177 -5.24 7.36 -10.46
CA ASN A 177 -6.53 7.13 -11.09
C ASN A 177 -7.28 6.07 -10.28
N SER A 178 -7.16 4.79 -10.64
CA SER A 178 -7.82 3.69 -9.92
C SER A 178 -7.44 3.62 -8.43
N THR A 179 -6.18 3.90 -8.09
CA THR A 179 -5.69 3.90 -6.70
C THR A 179 -6.31 5.00 -5.84
N TRP A 180 -6.80 6.09 -6.43
CA TRP A 180 -7.52 7.11 -5.68
C TRP A 180 -8.87 6.60 -5.16
N GLY A 181 -9.45 5.58 -5.80
CA GLY A 181 -10.67 4.91 -5.34
C GLY A 181 -10.47 3.95 -4.18
N MET A 182 -9.23 3.52 -3.91
CA MET A 182 -8.92 2.49 -2.90
C MET A 182 -8.97 3.04 -1.47
N GLU A 183 -9.10 2.19 -0.45
CA GLU A 183 -9.18 2.65 0.96
C GLU A 183 -7.92 3.37 1.41
N LYS A 184 -6.75 2.83 1.08
CA LYS A 184 -5.45 3.47 1.32
C LYS A 184 -5.06 4.35 0.14
N LYS A 185 -5.10 5.67 0.36
CA LYS A 185 -4.90 6.67 -0.71
C LYS A 185 -3.41 6.97 -0.93
N PRO A 186 -2.95 7.17 -2.17
CA PRO A 186 -1.64 7.74 -2.48
C PRO A 186 -1.68 9.27 -2.55
N TYR A 187 -0.53 9.91 -2.34
CA TYR A 187 -0.43 11.37 -2.24
C TYR A 187 0.72 11.97 -3.07
N LYS A 188 0.60 13.26 -3.40
CA LYS A 188 1.71 14.11 -3.88
C LYS A 188 2.04 15.13 -2.79
N LEU A 189 3.33 15.32 -2.56
CA LEU A 189 3.86 16.36 -1.68
C LEU A 189 4.58 17.42 -2.53
N LYS A 190 4.38 18.69 -2.20
CA LYS A 190 5.09 19.82 -2.79
C LYS A 190 5.64 20.70 -1.67
N LEU A 191 6.92 20.52 -1.34
CA LEU A 191 7.61 21.31 -0.33
C LEU A 191 7.63 22.79 -0.73
N LYS A 192 7.48 23.70 0.25
CA LYS A 192 7.59 25.14 -0.02
C LYS A 192 8.99 25.51 -0.52
N GLU A 193 10.02 24.90 0.09
CA GLU A 193 11.41 24.98 -0.36
C GLU A 193 11.95 23.63 -0.81
N SER A 194 12.82 23.62 -1.82
CA SER A 194 13.43 22.37 -2.28
C SER A 194 14.30 21.82 -1.14
N ALA A 195 14.27 20.51 -0.88
CA ALA A 195 15.08 19.87 0.14
C ALA A 195 15.54 18.49 -0.33
N GLN A 196 16.65 17.99 0.21
CA GLN A 196 16.98 16.57 0.10
C GLN A 196 16.06 15.79 1.03
N VAL A 197 15.59 14.63 0.58
CA VAL A 197 14.67 13.77 1.35
C VAL A 197 15.25 12.37 1.36
N LEU A 198 15.60 11.85 2.54
CA LEU A 198 16.15 10.49 2.72
C LEU A 198 17.32 10.17 1.78
N GLY A 199 18.25 11.12 1.62
CA GLY A 199 19.42 10.98 0.75
C GLY A 199 19.17 11.23 -0.74
N MET A 200 17.91 11.41 -1.17
CA MET A 200 17.59 11.76 -2.55
C MET A 200 17.92 13.24 -2.85
N PRO A 201 18.32 13.59 -4.09
CA PRO A 201 18.66 14.96 -4.47
C PRO A 201 17.54 15.99 -4.24
N LYS A 202 17.95 17.25 -4.06
CA LYS A 202 17.09 18.36 -3.67
C LYS A 202 15.94 18.57 -4.68
N ASN A 203 14.70 18.53 -4.22
CA ASN A 203 13.52 18.88 -5.05
C ASN A 203 12.33 19.34 -4.19
N LYS A 204 11.33 19.97 -4.82
CA LYS A 204 10.05 20.32 -4.16
C LYS A 204 9.02 19.21 -4.28
N HIS A 205 9.03 18.42 -5.35
CA HIS A 205 7.97 17.48 -5.72
C HIS A 205 8.35 16.05 -5.37
N TRP A 206 7.52 15.45 -4.53
CA TRP A 206 7.63 14.07 -4.05
C TRP A 206 6.30 13.34 -4.17
N VAL A 207 6.35 12.01 -4.24
CA VAL A 207 5.17 11.15 -4.25
C VAL A 207 5.18 10.19 -3.08
N LEU A 208 3.98 9.79 -2.66
CA LEU A 208 3.74 8.67 -1.77
C LEU A 208 2.91 7.63 -2.52
N LEU A 209 3.53 6.52 -2.91
CA LEU A 209 2.84 5.36 -3.48
C LEU A 209 2.33 4.47 -2.36
N ALA A 210 1.02 4.19 -2.38
CA ALA A 210 0.36 3.40 -1.34
C ALA A 210 0.56 1.88 -1.49
N ASN A 211 0.81 1.41 -2.73
CA ASN A 211 0.89 -0.01 -3.10
C ASN A 211 -0.26 -0.85 -2.49
N TYR A 212 -1.48 -0.31 -2.45
CA TYR A 212 -2.58 -0.95 -1.71
C TYR A 212 -2.99 -2.30 -2.29
N SER A 213 -3.13 -2.39 -3.62
CA SER A 213 -3.44 -3.63 -4.32
C SER A 213 -2.22 -4.54 -4.49
N ASP A 214 -0.99 -4.01 -4.41
CA ASP A 214 0.22 -4.82 -4.40
C ASP A 214 0.52 -5.27 -2.97
N LYS A 215 0.01 -6.44 -2.59
CA LYS A 215 0.18 -6.99 -1.24
C LYS A 215 1.61 -7.42 -0.91
N THR A 216 2.53 -7.42 -1.88
CA THR A 216 3.97 -7.58 -1.60
C THR A 216 4.63 -6.27 -1.19
N LEU A 217 3.98 -5.14 -1.51
CA LEU A 217 4.47 -3.76 -1.36
C LEU A 217 5.72 -3.45 -2.19
N MET A 218 6.20 -4.35 -3.05
CA MET A 218 7.53 -4.27 -3.68
C MET A 218 7.56 -4.35 -5.21
N ARG A 219 6.45 -4.55 -5.92
CA ARG A 219 6.46 -4.74 -7.39
C ARG A 219 6.94 -3.50 -8.15
N ASN A 220 6.54 -2.31 -7.70
CA ASN A 220 7.08 -1.05 -8.22
C ASN A 220 8.61 -1.00 -8.05
N GLU A 221 9.11 -1.27 -6.84
CA GLU A 221 10.56 -1.22 -6.57
C GLU A 221 11.33 -2.32 -7.30
N LEU A 222 10.73 -3.48 -7.53
CA LEU A 222 11.30 -4.54 -8.36
C LEU A 222 11.47 -4.09 -9.82
N ALA A 223 10.47 -3.44 -10.41
CA ALA A 223 10.60 -2.90 -11.77
C ALA A 223 11.68 -1.80 -11.85
N PHE A 224 11.74 -0.93 -10.83
CA PHE A 224 12.78 0.10 -10.74
C PHE A 224 14.18 -0.51 -10.54
N GLU A 225 14.28 -1.60 -9.81
CA GLU A 225 15.54 -2.32 -9.67
C GLU A 225 15.99 -2.95 -10.98
N ILE A 226 15.07 -3.60 -11.69
CA ILE A 226 15.34 -4.18 -13.01
C ILE A 226 15.77 -3.08 -14.00
N SER A 227 15.11 -1.91 -14.00
CA SER A 227 15.51 -0.81 -14.89
C SER A 227 16.89 -0.25 -14.55
N ARG A 228 17.27 -0.19 -13.27
CA ARG A 228 18.64 0.19 -12.88
C ARG A 228 19.68 -0.81 -13.40
N ARG A 229 19.41 -2.11 -13.27
CA ARG A 229 20.26 -3.20 -13.79
C ARG A 229 20.39 -3.21 -15.31
N MET A 230 19.33 -2.83 -16.01
CA MET A 230 19.34 -2.67 -17.47
C MET A 230 20.05 -1.40 -17.94
N GLY A 231 20.41 -0.50 -17.02
CA GLY A 231 21.11 0.75 -17.32
C GLY A 231 20.21 1.78 -18.02
N PHE A 232 18.96 1.91 -17.58
CA PHE A 232 18.12 3.04 -17.97
C PHE A 232 18.77 4.36 -17.54
N ALA A 233 18.69 5.40 -18.40
CA ALA A 233 19.35 6.68 -18.19
C ALA A 233 19.00 7.33 -16.84
N TRP A 234 17.74 7.18 -16.42
CA TRP A 234 17.31 7.52 -15.07
C TRP A 234 16.17 6.61 -14.64
N THR A 235 16.13 6.28 -13.34
CA THR A 235 15.04 5.54 -12.70
C THR A 235 14.62 6.29 -11.45
N PRO A 236 13.31 6.43 -11.16
CA PRO A 236 12.84 7.06 -9.93
C PRO A 236 13.49 6.44 -8.70
N ARG A 237 14.06 7.27 -7.83
CA ARG A 237 14.54 6.82 -6.52
C ARG A 237 13.37 6.84 -5.55
N MET A 238 13.26 5.75 -4.80
CA MET A 238 12.21 5.52 -3.82
C MET A 238 12.83 5.04 -2.51
N GLN A 239 12.20 5.41 -1.39
CA GLN A 239 12.51 4.94 -0.05
C GLN A 239 11.20 4.59 0.64
N TYR A 240 11.18 3.44 1.31
CA TYR A 240 10.02 3.07 2.13
C TYR A 240 9.96 3.91 3.40
N VAL A 241 8.74 4.30 3.78
CA VAL A 241 8.43 5.02 5.01
C VAL A 241 7.16 4.44 5.63
N ASP A 242 7.09 4.45 6.95
CA ASP A 242 5.83 4.27 7.67
C ASP A 242 5.18 5.63 7.86
N VAL A 243 3.88 5.76 7.59
CA VAL A 243 3.22 7.08 7.55
C VAL A 243 2.19 7.23 8.66
N VAL A 244 2.27 8.35 9.37
CA VAL A 244 1.23 8.85 10.28
C VAL A 244 0.64 10.12 9.67
N LEU A 245 -0.65 10.13 9.38
CA LEU A 245 -1.38 11.28 8.86
C LEU A 245 -2.36 11.77 9.93
N ASN A 246 -2.21 13.02 10.37
CA ASN A 246 -3.06 13.65 11.39
C ASN A 246 -3.20 12.82 12.69
N GLY A 247 -2.10 12.20 13.12
CA GLY A 247 -2.05 11.35 14.31
C GLY A 247 -2.48 9.90 14.10
N GLU A 248 -2.93 9.52 12.90
CA GLU A 248 -3.33 8.15 12.56
C GLU A 248 -2.26 7.44 11.72
N TYR A 249 -1.83 6.25 12.13
CA TYR A 249 -1.00 5.38 11.29
C TYR A 249 -1.78 4.88 10.08
N ILE A 250 -1.27 5.16 8.88
CA ILE A 250 -1.92 4.79 7.61
C ILE A 250 -1.11 3.78 6.79
N GLY A 251 -0.09 3.15 7.38
CA GLY A 251 0.65 2.05 6.74
C GLY A 251 1.99 2.44 6.12
N ASN A 252 2.57 1.48 5.42
CA ASN A 252 3.81 1.59 4.65
C ASN A 252 3.59 2.34 3.32
N TYR A 253 4.49 3.21 2.90
CA TYR A 253 4.45 3.87 1.59
C TYR A 253 5.83 3.87 0.95
N MET A 254 5.88 3.91 -0.38
CA MET A 254 7.10 4.33 -1.07
C MET A 254 7.08 5.85 -1.25
N LEU A 255 8.00 6.54 -0.57
CA LEU A 255 8.29 7.96 -0.73
C LEU A 255 9.39 8.12 -1.78
N GLY A 256 9.16 8.92 -2.81
CA GLY A 256 10.22 9.15 -3.78
C GLY A 256 9.93 10.22 -4.81
N GLU A 257 10.77 10.22 -5.82
CA GLU A 257 10.80 11.26 -6.84
C GLU A 257 9.65 11.11 -7.85
N HIS A 258 9.00 12.22 -8.17
CA HIS A 258 8.14 12.29 -9.35
C HIS A 258 9.00 12.44 -10.60
N ILE A 259 8.59 11.81 -11.70
CA ILE A 259 9.20 11.98 -13.02
C ILE A 259 9.02 13.45 -13.43
N ARG A 260 10.15 14.14 -13.64
CA ARG A 260 10.25 15.55 -14.03
C ARG A 260 11.60 15.79 -14.70
N VAL A 261 11.66 16.83 -15.53
CA VAL A 261 12.93 17.40 -16.02
C VAL A 261 13.67 18.07 -14.85
N ASP A 262 14.88 17.60 -14.57
CA ASP A 262 15.83 18.17 -13.60
C ASP A 262 17.20 17.53 -13.83
N LYS A 263 18.29 18.25 -13.51
CA LYS A 263 19.67 17.74 -13.66
C LYS A 263 19.96 16.43 -12.94
N ASN A 264 19.22 16.11 -11.87
CA ASN A 264 19.36 14.87 -11.12
C ASN A 264 18.25 13.85 -11.44
N ARG A 265 17.36 14.15 -12.39
CA ARG A 265 16.24 13.29 -12.80
C ARG A 265 16.32 13.01 -14.31
N VAL A 266 15.26 13.33 -15.07
CA VAL A 266 15.33 13.34 -16.53
C VAL A 266 16.17 14.56 -16.93
N ASN A 267 17.46 14.32 -17.14
CA ASN A 267 18.44 15.37 -17.38
C ASN A 267 18.45 15.79 -18.85
N ILE A 268 17.43 16.55 -19.25
CA ILE A 268 17.35 17.25 -20.53
C ILE A 268 17.23 18.75 -20.30
N PRO A 269 17.63 19.61 -21.25
CA PRO A 269 17.41 21.04 -21.16
C PRO A 269 15.92 21.35 -21.05
N GLU A 270 15.53 22.22 -20.12
CA GLU A 270 14.16 22.71 -20.03
C GLU A 270 13.83 23.59 -21.24
N LEU A 271 12.65 23.40 -21.82
CA LEU A 271 12.12 24.20 -22.92
C LEU A 271 11.14 25.24 -22.38
N LYS A 272 11.33 26.51 -22.72
CA LYS A 272 10.42 27.60 -22.34
C LYS A 272 9.54 28.00 -23.51
N ALA A 273 8.36 28.53 -23.24
CA ALA A 273 7.43 29.02 -24.28
C ALA A 273 8.06 30.07 -25.23
N THR A 274 9.07 30.82 -24.77
CA THR A 274 9.75 31.85 -25.57
C THR A 274 10.97 31.34 -26.34
N ASP A 275 11.37 30.09 -26.16
CA ASP A 275 12.58 29.56 -26.80
C ASP A 275 12.38 29.41 -28.32
N THR A 276 13.39 29.81 -29.09
CA THR A 276 13.41 29.69 -30.54
C THR A 276 13.97 28.35 -31.01
N ASP A 277 14.92 27.78 -30.27
CA ASP A 277 15.39 26.41 -30.47
C ASP A 277 14.44 25.42 -29.76
N ILE A 278 13.47 24.96 -30.53
CA ILE A 278 12.43 24.04 -30.09
C ILE A 278 12.78 22.58 -30.40
N THR A 279 14.03 22.26 -30.73
CA THR A 279 14.39 20.90 -31.19
C THR A 279 14.47 19.85 -30.08
N GLY A 280 14.26 20.23 -28.82
CA GLY A 280 14.28 19.32 -27.68
C GLY A 280 13.95 19.99 -26.36
N GLY A 281 13.99 19.20 -25.29
CA GLY A 281 13.49 19.58 -23.97
C GLY A 281 12.06 19.11 -23.70
N TYR A 282 11.62 18.06 -24.39
CA TYR A 282 10.29 17.47 -24.24
C TYR A 282 10.35 16.22 -23.37
N LEU A 283 9.49 16.17 -22.37
CA LEU A 283 9.13 14.95 -21.63
C LEU A 283 7.66 14.65 -21.94
N LEU A 284 7.42 13.49 -22.53
CA LEU A 284 6.09 13.05 -22.95
C LEU A 284 5.69 11.80 -22.17
N GLU A 285 4.38 11.63 -21.99
CA GLU A 285 3.77 10.41 -21.46
C GLU A 285 2.78 9.88 -22.50
N ILE A 286 2.92 8.62 -22.89
CA ILE A 286 1.89 7.92 -23.64
C ILE A 286 0.80 7.50 -22.65
N ASP A 287 -0.32 8.21 -22.69
CA ASP A 287 -1.47 7.98 -21.81
C ASP A 287 -2.78 8.33 -22.53
N GLU A 288 -3.58 7.30 -22.82
CA GLU A 288 -4.88 7.44 -23.50
C GLU A 288 -5.91 8.30 -22.73
N ARG A 289 -5.72 8.53 -21.43
CA ARG A 289 -6.65 9.29 -20.59
C ARG A 289 -6.55 10.79 -20.81
N LYS A 290 -5.52 11.27 -21.52
CA LYS A 290 -5.33 12.70 -21.85
C LYS A 290 -5.26 13.55 -20.58
N GLY A 291 -4.48 13.08 -19.60
CA GLY A 291 -4.38 13.70 -18.28
C GLY A 291 -3.70 15.07 -18.27
N GLU A 292 -2.94 15.40 -19.31
CA GLU A 292 -2.26 16.69 -19.46
C GLU A 292 -3.04 17.65 -20.37
N PRO A 293 -2.94 18.98 -20.16
CA PRO A 293 -3.67 19.97 -20.97
C PRO A 293 -3.33 19.92 -22.45
N VAL A 294 -2.10 19.53 -22.79
CA VAL A 294 -1.66 19.40 -24.17
C VAL A 294 -1.35 17.94 -24.49
N TRP A 295 -2.01 17.46 -25.53
CA TRP A 295 -1.80 16.13 -26.09
C TRP A 295 -1.98 16.17 -27.62
N PHE A 296 -1.47 15.14 -28.27
CA PHE A 296 -1.69 14.84 -29.69
C PHE A 296 -1.79 13.33 -29.90
N GLU A 297 -2.29 12.93 -31.05
CA GLU A 297 -2.56 11.53 -31.40
C GLU A 297 -1.88 11.21 -32.73
N THR A 298 -1.21 10.06 -32.81
CA THR A 298 -0.56 9.62 -34.04
C THR A 298 -1.58 9.06 -35.03
N LEU A 299 -1.27 9.11 -36.33
CA LEU A 299 -2.23 8.79 -37.37
C LEU A 299 -2.52 7.29 -37.51
N GLU A 300 -1.48 6.44 -37.49
CA GLU A 300 -1.60 5.01 -37.77
C GLU A 300 -1.89 4.19 -36.52
N ALA A 301 -1.07 4.34 -35.47
CA ALA A 301 -1.20 3.58 -34.23
C ALA A 301 -2.27 4.12 -33.28
N LYS A 302 -2.79 5.34 -33.53
CA LYS A 302 -3.73 6.05 -32.65
C LYS A 302 -3.20 6.21 -31.22
N MET A 303 -1.88 6.35 -31.08
CA MET A 303 -1.21 6.51 -29.79
C MET A 303 -1.35 7.95 -29.32
N ILE A 304 -1.74 8.14 -28.06
CA ILE A 304 -1.94 9.45 -27.45
C ILE A 304 -0.69 9.83 -26.67
N PHE A 305 -0.02 10.90 -27.08
CA PHE A 305 1.11 11.50 -26.39
C PHE A 305 0.64 12.74 -25.63
N CYS A 306 0.70 12.68 -24.31
CA CYS A 306 0.52 13.79 -23.38
C CYS A 306 1.85 14.50 -23.18
N VAL A 307 1.86 15.84 -23.21
CA VAL A 307 3.06 16.64 -22.98
C VAL A 307 3.15 16.96 -21.49
N ASN A 308 4.10 16.34 -20.80
CA ASN A 308 4.36 16.61 -19.38
C ASN A 308 5.30 17.81 -19.20
N THR A 309 6.31 17.96 -20.07
CA THR A 309 7.18 19.14 -20.12
C THR A 309 7.43 19.51 -21.59
N PRO A 310 7.32 20.80 -21.96
CA PRO A 310 6.99 21.96 -21.12
C PRO A 310 5.52 22.00 -20.64
N GLU A 311 5.28 22.54 -19.44
CA GLU A 311 3.92 22.71 -18.89
C GLU A 311 3.13 23.82 -19.62
N ASP A 312 3.81 24.90 -20.02
CA ASP A 312 3.27 25.97 -20.88
C ASP A 312 3.86 25.84 -22.29
N MET A 313 3.03 25.42 -23.25
CA MET A 313 3.48 25.07 -24.59
C MET A 313 2.71 25.81 -25.69
N PRO A 314 3.36 26.73 -26.44
CA PRO A 314 2.77 27.40 -27.58
C PRO A 314 2.60 26.47 -28.80
N ALA A 315 1.78 26.92 -29.76
CA ALA A 315 1.39 26.13 -30.93
C ALA A 315 2.57 25.64 -31.78
N ASN A 316 3.61 26.45 -31.99
CA ASN A 316 4.79 26.07 -32.77
C ASN A 316 5.59 24.93 -32.10
N GLN A 317 5.69 24.92 -30.77
CA GLN A 317 6.35 23.83 -30.04
C GLN A 317 5.53 22.55 -30.10
N LYS A 318 4.19 22.66 -29.98
CA LYS A 318 3.27 21.53 -30.15
C LYS A 318 3.40 20.93 -31.55
N GLU A 319 3.35 21.76 -32.58
CA GLU A 319 3.44 21.35 -33.98
C GLU A 319 4.76 20.64 -34.26
N TYR A 320 5.88 21.18 -33.77
CA TYR A 320 7.19 20.54 -33.90
C TYR A 320 7.19 19.12 -33.32
N ILE A 321 6.83 18.97 -32.04
CA ILE A 321 6.93 17.67 -31.36
C ILE A 321 5.93 16.66 -31.93
N SER A 322 4.72 17.10 -32.32
CA SER A 322 3.75 16.21 -32.96
C SER A 322 4.24 15.73 -34.34
N ASN A 323 4.82 16.63 -35.14
CA ASN A 323 5.37 16.27 -36.45
C ASN A 323 6.59 15.36 -36.32
N TYR A 324 7.44 15.60 -35.32
CA TYR A 324 8.60 14.75 -35.02
C TYR A 324 8.17 13.31 -34.65
N ILE A 325 7.20 13.15 -33.74
CA ILE A 325 6.67 11.82 -33.39
C ILE A 325 5.95 11.17 -34.57
N GLN A 326 5.20 11.96 -35.37
CA GLN A 326 4.55 11.45 -36.57
C GLN A 326 5.57 10.97 -37.62
N ASN A 327 6.73 11.61 -37.74
CA ASN A 327 7.82 11.15 -38.59
C ASN A 327 8.34 9.78 -38.14
N ILE A 328 8.56 9.60 -36.83
CA ILE A 328 8.93 8.29 -36.26
C ILE A 328 7.88 7.23 -36.63
N GLU A 329 6.59 7.51 -36.44
CA GLU A 329 5.54 6.57 -36.81
C GLU A 329 5.53 6.26 -38.32
N ASN A 330 5.70 7.28 -39.17
CA ASN A 330 5.75 7.06 -40.62
C ASN A 330 6.88 6.11 -41.02
N ILE A 331 8.05 6.23 -40.37
CA ILE A 331 9.17 5.31 -40.58
C ILE A 331 8.83 3.91 -40.06
N ILE A 332 8.23 3.78 -38.86
CA ILE A 332 7.82 2.49 -38.28
C ILE A 332 6.89 1.72 -39.22
N TYR A 333 5.97 2.43 -39.90
CA TYR A 333 5.02 1.85 -40.85
C TYR A 333 5.57 1.74 -42.28
N GLY A 334 6.87 1.94 -42.48
CA GLY A 334 7.55 1.77 -43.77
C GLY A 334 7.02 2.68 -44.88
N LYS A 335 6.48 3.85 -44.53
CA LYS A 335 5.97 4.80 -45.54
C LYS A 335 7.11 5.21 -46.48
N ASN A 336 6.79 5.30 -47.77
CA ASN A 336 7.76 5.56 -48.84
C ASN A 336 8.85 4.47 -48.98
N ASP A 337 8.50 3.21 -48.70
CA ASP A 337 9.37 2.04 -48.84
C ASP A 337 10.65 2.10 -47.97
N ILE A 338 10.57 2.82 -46.84
CA ILE A 338 11.67 2.92 -45.87
C ILE A 338 11.75 1.64 -45.05
N ASN A 339 12.95 1.07 -44.89
CA ASN A 339 13.19 0.00 -43.92
C ASN A 339 13.25 0.61 -42.50
N PRO A 340 12.31 0.28 -41.60
CA PRO A 340 12.31 0.85 -40.26
C PRO A 340 13.61 0.57 -39.50
N VAL A 341 14.16 -0.64 -39.60
CA VAL A 341 15.34 -1.03 -38.80
C VAL A 341 16.60 -0.27 -39.22
N GLU A 342 16.69 0.19 -40.46
CA GLU A 342 17.83 0.96 -40.97
C GLU A 342 17.72 2.46 -40.66
N GLU A 343 16.50 3.02 -40.73
CA GLU A 343 16.30 4.48 -40.62
C GLU A 343 16.02 4.94 -39.18
N LEU A 344 15.26 4.17 -38.39
CA LEU A 344 14.91 4.56 -37.02
C LEU A 344 16.09 4.78 -36.07
N PRO A 345 17.25 4.11 -36.16
CA PRO A 345 18.38 4.41 -35.29
C PRO A 345 18.85 5.88 -35.32
N LYS A 346 18.45 6.67 -36.33
CA LYS A 346 18.66 8.13 -36.39
C LYS A 346 17.71 8.93 -35.48
N TYR A 347 16.50 8.41 -35.25
CA TYR A 347 15.40 9.11 -34.56
C TYR A 347 14.93 8.44 -33.27
N LEU A 348 15.39 7.21 -33.00
CA LEU A 348 15.03 6.43 -31.83
C LEU A 348 16.29 5.82 -31.24
N ASP A 349 16.47 6.00 -29.93
CA ASP A 349 17.52 5.28 -29.22
C ASP A 349 17.13 3.81 -29.07
N MET A 350 17.65 2.97 -29.98
CA MET A 350 17.30 1.55 -30.07
C MET A 350 17.57 0.78 -28.76
N LYS A 351 18.60 1.16 -27.99
CA LYS A 351 18.89 0.52 -26.71
C LYS A 351 17.75 0.75 -25.72
N SER A 352 17.37 2.02 -25.47
CA SER A 352 16.30 2.35 -24.54
C SER A 352 14.97 1.73 -24.96
N PHE A 353 14.69 1.68 -26.26
CA PHE A 353 13.49 1.05 -26.79
C PHE A 353 13.44 -0.47 -26.54
N ILE A 354 14.53 -1.19 -26.86
CA ILE A 354 14.64 -2.64 -26.62
C ILE A 354 14.57 -2.94 -25.11
N ASP A 355 15.27 -2.16 -24.29
CA ASP A 355 15.22 -2.30 -22.84
C ASP A 355 13.79 -2.09 -22.31
N TYR A 356 13.04 -1.12 -22.85
CA TYR A 356 11.64 -0.89 -22.46
C TYR A 356 10.72 -2.04 -22.89
N VAL A 357 10.90 -2.58 -24.10
CA VAL A 357 10.18 -3.78 -24.57
C VAL A 357 10.44 -4.97 -23.64
N LEU A 358 11.72 -5.26 -23.36
CA LEU A 358 12.12 -6.40 -22.53
C LEU A 358 11.61 -6.28 -21.10
N LEU A 359 11.66 -5.08 -20.49
CA LEU A 359 11.11 -4.86 -19.16
C LEU A 359 9.60 -5.11 -19.13
N ASN A 360 8.84 -4.58 -20.10
CA ASN A 360 7.39 -4.78 -20.15
C ASN A 360 7.01 -6.23 -20.44
N GLU A 361 7.78 -6.96 -21.26
CA GLU A 361 7.54 -8.38 -21.46
C GLU A 361 7.94 -9.23 -20.25
N LEU A 362 9.07 -8.94 -19.60
CA LEU A 362 9.48 -9.64 -18.37
C LEU A 362 8.45 -9.46 -17.27
N SER A 363 8.02 -8.23 -17.04
CA SER A 363 7.07 -7.89 -15.99
C SER A 363 5.63 -8.24 -16.35
N LYS A 364 5.30 -8.38 -17.63
CA LYS A 364 3.93 -8.36 -18.16
C LYS A 364 3.11 -7.24 -17.51
N ASN A 365 3.69 -6.03 -17.45
CA ASN A 365 2.94 -4.85 -17.05
C ASN A 365 1.77 -4.69 -18.03
N VAL A 366 0.54 -4.72 -17.50
CA VAL A 366 -0.67 -4.73 -18.34
C VAL A 366 -0.81 -3.45 -19.19
N ASP A 367 -0.24 -2.35 -18.70
CA ASP A 367 -0.23 -1.05 -19.36
C ASP A 367 1.04 -0.83 -20.22
N GLY A 368 1.96 -1.79 -20.20
CA GLY A 368 3.22 -1.79 -20.94
C GLY A 368 3.11 -1.91 -22.46
N ASN A 369 1.89 -1.95 -23.00
CA ASN A 369 1.60 -2.04 -24.43
C ASN A 369 1.52 -0.66 -25.11
N LEU A 370 2.29 0.32 -24.62
CA LEU A 370 2.32 1.71 -25.14
C LEU A 370 0.96 2.40 -25.14
N ARG A 371 0.16 2.13 -24.09
CA ARG A 371 -1.19 2.69 -23.95
C ARG A 371 -1.30 3.68 -22.79
N LEU A 372 -0.59 3.37 -21.71
CA LEU A 372 -0.61 4.12 -20.46
C LEU A 372 0.79 4.14 -19.82
N SER A 373 1.06 5.16 -19.02
CA SER A 373 2.21 5.26 -18.12
C SER A 373 3.57 4.97 -18.74
N THR A 374 3.72 5.30 -20.02
CA THR A 374 4.98 5.15 -20.75
C THR A 374 5.60 6.51 -21.01
N PHE A 375 6.73 6.79 -20.35
CA PHE A 375 7.45 8.03 -20.54
C PHE A 375 8.47 7.91 -21.66
N VAL A 376 8.58 8.97 -22.45
CA VAL A 376 9.63 9.16 -23.46
C VAL A 376 10.14 10.59 -23.39
N TYR A 377 11.38 10.83 -23.81
CA TYR A 377 11.93 12.19 -23.88
C TYR A 377 12.72 12.46 -25.15
N LYS A 378 12.69 13.73 -25.58
CA LYS A 378 13.46 14.25 -26.72
C LYS A 378 14.46 15.30 -26.22
N ASN A 379 15.74 14.96 -26.29
CA ASN A 379 16.81 15.87 -25.91
C ASN A 379 17.09 16.91 -27.01
N ARG A 380 17.62 18.08 -26.62
CA ARG A 380 18.05 19.12 -27.57
C ARG A 380 19.43 18.78 -28.13
N GLY A 381 19.62 18.99 -29.43
CA GLY A 381 20.87 18.67 -30.12
C GLY A 381 21.11 17.17 -30.37
N ASP A 382 20.11 16.33 -30.14
CA ASP A 382 20.13 14.91 -30.43
C ASP A 382 18.78 14.54 -31.06
N ASP A 383 18.81 14.00 -32.27
CA ASP A 383 17.61 13.69 -33.04
C ASP A 383 16.86 12.45 -32.56
N LYS A 384 17.34 11.78 -31.50
CA LYS A 384 16.71 10.58 -30.95
C LYS A 384 15.63 10.86 -29.91
N LEU A 385 14.60 10.03 -29.95
CA LEU A 385 13.65 9.80 -28.86
C LEU A 385 14.17 8.69 -27.95
N TYR A 386 14.02 8.86 -26.65
CA TYR A 386 14.46 7.89 -25.65
C TYR A 386 13.27 7.35 -24.87
N PHE A 387 13.27 6.06 -24.59
CA PHE A 387 12.24 5.40 -23.77
C PHE A 387 12.64 5.35 -22.29
N GLY A 388 11.64 5.55 -21.44
CA GLY A 388 11.82 5.73 -20.01
C GLY A 388 11.82 7.21 -19.60
N PRO A 389 11.86 7.50 -18.30
CA PRO A 389 11.98 6.56 -17.17
C PRO A 389 10.76 5.65 -16.97
N VAL A 390 10.94 4.55 -16.24
CA VAL A 390 9.88 3.57 -15.96
C VAL A 390 8.95 4.03 -14.82
N TRP A 391 7.67 3.67 -14.88
CA TRP A 391 6.64 4.07 -13.90
C TRP A 391 5.47 3.09 -13.86
N ASP A 392 4.78 3.00 -12.71
CA ASP A 392 3.49 2.29 -12.52
C ASP A 392 3.53 0.78 -12.85
N TYR A 393 4.21 -0.01 -11.99
CA TYR A 393 4.38 -1.47 -12.11
C TYR A 393 3.75 -2.25 -10.95
N ASP A 394 2.79 -1.66 -10.21
CA ASP A 394 2.04 -2.38 -9.18
C ASP A 394 1.11 -3.46 -9.77
N ILE A 395 0.60 -3.25 -10.99
CA ILE A 395 -0.20 -4.20 -11.78
C ILE A 395 0.65 -5.00 -12.78
N ALA A 396 1.80 -5.46 -12.32
CA ALA A 396 2.74 -6.29 -13.07
C ALA A 396 3.14 -7.53 -12.26
N PHE A 397 4.03 -8.36 -12.81
CA PHE A 397 4.58 -9.57 -12.18
C PHE A 397 3.48 -10.49 -11.63
N GLY A 398 2.50 -10.77 -12.48
CA GLY A 398 1.36 -11.62 -12.16
C GLY A 398 0.32 -11.01 -11.21
N ASN A 399 0.33 -9.69 -10.97
CA ASN A 399 -0.62 -9.02 -10.07
C ASN A 399 -1.80 -8.37 -10.81
N VAL A 400 -2.37 -9.07 -11.78
CA VAL A 400 -3.48 -8.56 -12.59
C VAL A 400 -4.27 -9.74 -13.17
N ASN A 401 -5.59 -9.71 -13.07
CA ASN A 401 -6.48 -10.83 -13.41
C ASN A 401 -7.15 -10.72 -14.79
N TYR A 402 -6.60 -9.89 -15.67
CA TYR A 402 -7.08 -9.68 -17.04
C TYR A 402 -5.91 -9.60 -18.03
N ASP A 403 -6.26 -9.59 -19.32
CA ASP A 403 -5.32 -9.58 -20.45
C ASP A 403 -4.25 -10.68 -20.43
N ASN A 404 -4.52 -11.77 -19.71
CA ASN A 404 -3.60 -12.89 -19.46
C ASN A 404 -2.27 -12.43 -18.85
N CYS A 405 -2.23 -11.28 -18.16
CA CYS A 405 -1.01 -10.77 -17.54
C CYS A 405 -0.67 -11.47 -16.20
N ASP A 406 -1.60 -12.26 -15.65
CA ASP A 406 -1.37 -13.28 -14.63
C ASP A 406 -0.61 -14.50 -15.17
N MET A 407 -0.74 -14.82 -16.46
CA MET A 407 -0.10 -16.00 -17.04
C MET A 407 1.40 -15.79 -17.22
N VAL A 408 2.19 -16.83 -16.94
CA VAL A 408 3.65 -16.79 -17.12
C VAL A 408 4.07 -16.87 -18.59
N SER A 409 3.25 -17.51 -19.42
CA SER A 409 3.49 -17.68 -20.86
C SER A 409 2.83 -16.58 -21.70
N GLY A 410 3.25 -16.51 -22.96
CA GLY A 410 2.72 -15.59 -23.96
C GLY A 410 3.32 -14.19 -23.85
N TRP A 411 3.37 -13.52 -24.98
CA TRP A 411 3.77 -12.12 -25.05
C TRP A 411 2.56 -11.21 -24.79
N HIS A 412 2.78 -10.08 -24.12
CA HIS A 412 1.71 -9.10 -23.86
C HIS A 412 1.96 -7.80 -24.62
N ALA A 413 3.04 -7.11 -24.28
CA ALA A 413 3.35 -5.79 -24.80
C ALA A 413 3.47 -5.83 -26.34
N ARG A 414 4.35 -6.69 -26.87
CA ARG A 414 4.59 -6.83 -28.31
C ARG A 414 3.44 -7.43 -29.09
N ALA A 415 2.54 -8.15 -28.41
CA ALA A 415 1.35 -8.71 -29.03
C ALA A 415 0.24 -7.65 -29.19
N ARG A 416 0.30 -6.54 -28.45
CA ARG A 416 -0.80 -5.57 -28.36
C ARG A 416 -0.44 -4.13 -28.70
N ALA A 417 0.83 -3.75 -28.71
CA ALA A 417 1.25 -2.40 -29.09
C ALA A 417 1.53 -2.34 -30.61
N PRO A 418 0.87 -1.45 -31.37
CA PRO A 418 1.05 -1.38 -32.82
C PRO A 418 2.50 -1.13 -33.23
N TRP A 419 3.21 -0.22 -32.56
CA TRP A 419 4.62 0.04 -32.85
C TRP A 419 5.48 -1.22 -32.64
N TYR A 420 5.32 -1.94 -31.53
CA TYR A 420 6.06 -3.18 -31.30
C TYR A 420 5.76 -4.24 -32.37
N GLN A 421 4.50 -4.40 -32.77
CA GLN A 421 4.12 -5.35 -33.82
C GLN A 421 4.83 -5.06 -35.15
N GLN A 422 4.93 -3.78 -35.54
CA GLN A 422 5.68 -3.39 -36.74
C GLN A 422 7.16 -3.74 -36.60
N PHE A 423 7.80 -3.37 -35.49
CA PHE A 423 9.21 -3.70 -35.25
C PHE A 423 9.49 -5.21 -35.29
N PHE A 424 8.65 -6.02 -34.64
CA PHE A 424 8.82 -7.47 -34.61
C PHE A 424 8.42 -8.18 -35.91
N SER A 425 7.94 -7.46 -36.92
CA SER A 425 7.84 -7.97 -38.28
C SER A 425 9.21 -8.04 -38.98
N HIS A 426 10.24 -7.38 -38.43
CA HIS A 426 11.60 -7.37 -38.94
C HIS A 426 12.51 -8.33 -38.16
N PRO A 427 13.10 -9.35 -38.81
CA PRO A 427 13.99 -10.32 -38.15
C PRO A 427 15.21 -9.68 -37.47
N GLU A 428 15.74 -8.60 -38.03
CA GLU A 428 16.89 -7.87 -37.50
C GLU A 428 16.58 -7.30 -36.11
N PHE A 429 15.40 -6.71 -35.94
CA PHE A 429 14.97 -6.19 -34.63
C PHE A 429 14.77 -7.33 -33.62
N GLU A 430 14.17 -8.44 -34.04
CA GLU A 430 14.03 -9.61 -33.16
C GLU A 430 15.40 -10.13 -32.69
N ASN A 431 16.40 -10.15 -33.56
CA ASN A 431 17.76 -10.53 -33.18
C ASN A 431 18.37 -9.55 -32.17
N MET A 432 18.20 -8.24 -32.34
CA MET A 432 18.66 -7.25 -31.36
C MET A 432 18.03 -7.47 -29.96
N VAL A 433 16.74 -7.85 -29.92
CA VAL A 433 16.04 -8.17 -28.67
C VAL A 433 16.59 -9.46 -28.03
N LYS A 434 16.88 -10.49 -28.84
CA LYS A 434 17.50 -11.75 -28.38
C LYS A 434 18.89 -11.51 -27.81
N ASP A 435 19.73 -10.78 -28.53
CA ASP A 435 21.10 -10.46 -28.10
C ASP A 435 21.07 -9.71 -26.76
N ARG A 436 20.20 -8.70 -26.64
CA ARG A 436 20.05 -7.94 -25.41
C ARG A 436 19.50 -8.79 -24.26
N TRP A 437 18.56 -9.69 -24.53
CA TRP A 437 18.06 -10.62 -23.51
C TRP A 437 19.15 -11.56 -23.01
N ASN A 438 19.93 -12.16 -23.92
CA ASN A 438 21.03 -13.06 -23.58
C ASN A 438 22.12 -12.36 -22.75
N GLU A 439 22.47 -11.11 -23.08
CA GLU A 439 23.38 -10.29 -22.29
C GLU A 439 22.86 -10.09 -20.85
N LEU A 440 21.61 -9.64 -20.71
CA LEU A 440 21.00 -9.35 -19.41
C LEU A 440 20.84 -10.61 -18.56
N ARG A 441 20.41 -11.73 -19.16
CA ARG A 441 20.23 -13.01 -18.47
C ARG A 441 21.54 -13.67 -18.07
N GLY A 442 22.63 -13.39 -18.79
CA GLY A 442 23.97 -13.87 -18.44
C GLY A 442 24.51 -13.33 -17.11
N ASN A 443 23.99 -12.20 -16.62
CA ASN A 443 24.43 -11.61 -15.35
C ASN A 443 23.32 -10.82 -14.64
N GLU A 444 23.05 -9.60 -15.10
CA GLU A 444 22.26 -8.58 -14.40
C GLU A 444 20.89 -9.06 -13.94
N LEU A 445 20.19 -9.78 -14.81
CA LEU A 445 18.86 -10.33 -14.61
C LEU A 445 18.87 -11.84 -14.38
N SER A 446 19.98 -12.43 -13.92
CA SER A 446 20.04 -13.85 -13.56
C SER A 446 19.04 -14.21 -12.44
N ASP A 447 18.66 -15.48 -12.36
CA ASP A 447 17.69 -15.96 -11.36
C ASP A 447 18.15 -15.66 -9.92
N ALA A 448 19.44 -15.82 -9.65
CA ALA A 448 20.03 -15.53 -8.35
C ALA A 448 19.87 -14.05 -8.01
N ASN A 449 20.26 -13.18 -8.95
CA ASN A 449 20.22 -11.73 -8.77
C ASN A 449 18.82 -11.19 -8.48
N ILE A 450 17.81 -11.65 -9.22
CA ILE A 450 16.41 -11.24 -9.00
C ILE A 450 15.88 -11.80 -7.68
N ASN A 451 16.13 -13.09 -7.38
CA ASN A 451 15.65 -13.69 -6.12
C ASN A 451 16.30 -13.06 -4.89
N THR A 452 17.60 -12.78 -4.92
CA THR A 452 18.30 -12.11 -3.82
C THR A 452 17.72 -10.74 -3.53
N PHE A 453 17.35 -9.97 -4.57
CA PHE A 453 16.68 -8.69 -4.36
C PHE A 453 15.32 -8.86 -3.65
N ILE A 454 14.48 -9.79 -4.12
CA ILE A 454 13.17 -10.05 -3.53
C ILE A 454 13.30 -10.50 -2.06
N ASP A 455 14.24 -11.39 -1.76
CA ASP A 455 14.46 -11.91 -0.41
C ASP A 455 14.95 -10.80 0.54
N ASN A 456 15.93 -10.00 0.11
CA ASN A 456 16.42 -8.86 0.90
C ASN A 456 15.32 -7.82 1.14
N MET A 457 14.46 -7.58 0.16
CA MET A 457 13.35 -6.63 0.30
C MET A 457 12.27 -7.17 1.25
N ALA A 458 11.91 -8.44 1.14
CA ALA A 458 10.94 -9.09 2.03
C ALA A 458 11.43 -9.07 3.49
N GLU A 459 12.72 -9.34 3.72
CA GLU A 459 13.33 -9.23 5.06
C GLU A 459 13.26 -7.79 5.59
N LYS A 460 13.66 -6.82 4.77
CA LYS A 460 13.68 -5.39 5.17
C LYS A 460 12.29 -4.84 5.46
N ILE A 461 11.27 -5.29 4.72
CA ILE A 461 9.88 -4.84 4.88
C ILE A 461 9.14 -5.57 6.02
N ASN A 462 9.67 -6.69 6.52
CA ASN A 462 8.95 -7.61 7.41
C ASN A 462 8.21 -6.96 8.59
N VAL A 463 8.81 -5.99 9.28
CA VAL A 463 8.16 -5.27 10.38
C VAL A 463 7.05 -4.34 9.86
N SER A 464 7.34 -3.56 8.83
CA SER A 464 6.41 -2.54 8.31
C SER A 464 5.21 -3.17 7.60
N GLN A 465 5.37 -4.29 6.87
CA GLN A 465 4.22 -5.00 6.30
C GLN A 465 3.27 -5.53 7.39
N HIS A 466 3.79 -5.96 8.54
CA HIS A 466 2.96 -6.47 9.62
C HIS A 466 2.00 -5.39 10.12
N TYR A 467 2.54 -4.21 10.47
CA TYR A 467 1.71 -3.07 10.88
C TYR A 467 0.81 -2.57 9.75
N ASN A 468 1.29 -2.54 8.51
CA ASN A 468 0.49 -2.18 7.35
C ASN A 468 -0.74 -3.09 7.20
N PHE A 469 -0.58 -4.41 7.31
CA PHE A 469 -1.69 -5.35 7.15
C PHE A 469 -2.53 -5.55 8.41
N GLN A 470 -2.07 -5.11 9.59
CA GLN A 470 -2.94 -4.90 10.76
C GLN A 470 -3.89 -3.71 10.55
N LYS A 471 -3.41 -2.65 9.89
CA LYS A 471 -4.23 -1.48 9.53
C LYS A 471 -5.14 -1.77 8.34
N TRP A 472 -4.61 -2.42 7.32
CA TRP A 472 -5.28 -2.73 6.06
C TRP A 472 -5.46 -4.25 5.94
N LEU A 473 -6.55 -4.76 6.51
CA LEU A 473 -6.85 -6.20 6.57
C LEU A 473 -7.29 -6.75 5.21
N ILE A 474 -6.34 -6.89 4.27
CA ILE A 474 -6.62 -7.29 2.88
C ILE A 474 -5.92 -8.57 2.40
N LEU A 475 -5.04 -9.17 3.21
CA LEU A 475 -4.25 -10.35 2.80
C LEU A 475 -5.14 -11.54 2.39
N ASP A 476 -6.28 -11.69 3.08
CA ASP A 476 -7.31 -12.72 2.91
C ASP A 476 -8.50 -12.25 2.06
N LYS A 477 -8.43 -11.06 1.45
CA LYS A 477 -9.50 -10.49 0.62
C LYS A 477 -9.08 -10.38 -0.83
N GLN A 478 -10.04 -10.51 -1.74
CA GLN A 478 -9.83 -10.13 -3.13
C GLN A 478 -9.81 -8.59 -3.23
N VAL A 479 -8.71 -8.03 -3.70
CA VAL A 479 -8.57 -6.60 -4.01
C VAL A 479 -8.27 -6.49 -5.50
N TRP A 480 -8.94 -5.59 -6.21
CA TRP A 480 -8.67 -5.41 -7.63
C TRP A 480 -7.21 -4.93 -7.86
N PRO A 481 -6.48 -5.47 -8.85
CA PRO A 481 -6.85 -6.53 -9.81
C PRO A 481 -6.24 -7.91 -9.48
N ASN A 482 -6.04 -8.26 -8.20
CA ASN A 482 -5.32 -9.48 -7.82
C ASN A 482 -5.97 -10.75 -8.43
N PRO A 483 -5.18 -11.63 -9.07
CA PRO A 483 -5.69 -12.90 -9.59
C PRO A 483 -5.84 -13.99 -8.53
N ILE A 484 -5.11 -13.86 -7.41
CA ILE A 484 -5.10 -14.82 -6.31
C ILE A 484 -5.16 -14.12 -4.96
N VAL A 485 -5.73 -14.82 -3.98
CA VAL A 485 -5.69 -14.44 -2.56
C VAL A 485 -4.83 -15.47 -1.85
N THR A 486 -3.62 -15.09 -1.42
CA THR A 486 -2.69 -16.03 -0.78
C THR A 486 -2.91 -16.19 0.73
N GLY A 487 -3.67 -15.27 1.34
CA GLY A 487 -4.03 -15.28 2.76
C GLY A 487 -2.92 -14.82 3.73
N SER A 488 -1.70 -14.55 3.24
CA SER A 488 -0.59 -14.09 4.08
C SER A 488 0.46 -13.33 3.27
N TYR A 489 1.23 -12.45 3.92
CA TYR A 489 2.31 -11.73 3.25
C TYR A 489 3.37 -12.67 2.64
N GLN A 490 3.78 -13.71 3.38
CA GLN A 490 4.72 -14.70 2.86
C GLN A 490 4.16 -15.44 1.63
N GLY A 491 2.84 -15.69 1.61
CA GLY A 491 2.16 -16.23 0.44
C GLY A 491 2.31 -15.34 -0.79
N GLU A 492 2.14 -14.01 -0.63
CA GLU A 492 2.31 -13.03 -1.71
C GLU A 492 3.75 -12.98 -2.23
N VAL A 493 4.75 -13.02 -1.33
CA VAL A 493 6.17 -13.08 -1.71
C VAL A 493 6.48 -14.37 -2.47
N ASN A 494 6.00 -15.51 -1.99
CA ASN A 494 6.19 -16.81 -2.66
C ASN A 494 5.53 -16.84 -4.04
N TYR A 495 4.35 -16.23 -4.17
CA TYR A 495 3.66 -16.09 -5.45
C TYR A 495 4.48 -15.26 -6.44
N LEU A 496 5.00 -14.09 -6.02
CA LEU A 496 5.86 -13.25 -6.84
C LEU A 496 7.11 -13.99 -7.32
N LYS A 497 7.84 -14.66 -6.42
CA LYS A 497 9.04 -15.44 -6.75
C LYS A 497 8.73 -16.56 -7.75
N THR A 498 7.66 -17.31 -7.50
CA THR A 498 7.25 -18.42 -8.37
C THR A 498 6.87 -17.91 -9.76
N TRP A 499 6.09 -16.82 -9.82
CA TRP A 499 5.67 -16.24 -11.08
C TRP A 499 6.87 -15.78 -11.92
N ILE A 500 7.80 -15.02 -11.32
CA ILE A 500 8.98 -14.50 -12.03
C ILE A 500 9.88 -15.63 -12.51
N LYS A 501 10.17 -16.61 -11.64
CA LYS A 501 10.97 -17.78 -12.02
C LYS A 501 10.38 -18.48 -13.24
N ASN A 502 9.07 -18.72 -13.23
CA ASN A 502 8.39 -19.40 -14.33
C ASN A 502 8.32 -18.52 -15.59
N ARG A 503 8.17 -17.19 -15.44
CA ARG A 503 8.21 -16.24 -16.56
C ARG A 503 9.58 -16.23 -17.25
N LEU A 504 10.66 -16.14 -16.47
CA LEU A 504 12.03 -16.21 -16.99
C LEU A 504 12.28 -17.54 -17.70
N SER A 505 11.92 -18.66 -17.06
CA SER A 505 12.04 -20.00 -17.64
C SER A 505 11.24 -20.16 -18.94
N TRP A 506 10.12 -19.42 -19.10
CA TRP A 506 9.36 -19.41 -20.34
C TRP A 506 10.02 -18.52 -21.41
N MET A 507 10.48 -17.32 -21.05
CA MET A 507 11.08 -16.36 -21.98
C MET A 507 12.41 -16.86 -22.55
N ASP A 508 13.26 -17.48 -21.73
CA ASP A 508 14.60 -17.93 -22.12
C ASP A 508 14.61 -18.73 -23.44
N PRO A 509 13.83 -19.83 -23.63
CA PRO A 509 13.81 -20.54 -24.91
C PRO A 509 13.17 -19.78 -26.08
N GLN A 510 12.36 -18.74 -25.84
CA GLN A 510 11.75 -17.94 -26.92
C GLN A 510 12.72 -16.89 -27.48
N LEU A 511 13.72 -16.51 -26.67
CA LEU A 511 14.70 -15.47 -27.00
C LEU A 511 16.13 -16.03 -27.10
N LYS A 512 16.25 -17.34 -27.35
CA LYS A 512 17.52 -18.01 -27.63
C LYS A 512 18.12 -17.61 -28.97
#